data_AF-G8QGM2-F1
#
_entry.id   AF-G8QGM2-F1
#
_cell.length_a   1.000
_cell.length_b   1.000
_cell.length_c   1.000
_cell.angle_alpha   90.00
_cell.angle_beta   90.00
_cell.angle_gamma   90.00
#
_symmetry.space_group_name_H-M   'P 1'
#
loop_
_entity.id
_entity.type
_entity.pdbx_description
1 polymer ?
#
loop_
_entity_poly.entity_id
_entity_poly.type
_entity_poly.pdbx_seq_one_letter_code
_entity_poly.pdbx_strand_id
1 'polypeptide(L)'
;MPLALLPVAASRALFLGLLFLFALLLSGAVQAAGASDLVAVGQLRLQSQRVAKLYLQAGLQIQADSARNQLQKATQQLETALAELAPYSRQSRMAPTLQRTQALWVELRQALKSPYTTPALQRVLAVSDDLMLASGKLSLLIEEQSEGNMGRLLDLSQRQNMLAQRLARLYLMGYAGDRSQGRQVDAEQARREFNTALGELAGARENTAAVRNALELARTQWLFFDQALVGGGSGAGTDRQSQARNVATTSERIAEVLEEVSRQYAQAYNSTQVAVAPGGARRN
;
A
#
# COMPACT_ATOMS: atom_id res chain seq x y z
N MET A 1 -24.68 75.02 0.47
CA MET A 1 -25.03 73.60 0.36
C MET A 1 -24.12 72.81 1.29
N PRO A 2 -24.61 72.16 2.36
CA PRO A 2 -23.74 71.34 3.20
C PRO A 2 -23.69 69.90 2.66
N LEU A 3 -22.47 69.37 2.46
CA LEU A 3 -22.23 67.95 2.25
C LEU A 3 -22.39 67.21 3.59
N ALA A 4 -23.23 66.18 3.59
CA ALA A 4 -23.40 65.27 4.73
C ALA A 4 -22.18 64.34 4.87
N LEU A 5 -21.52 64.39 6.02
CA LEU A 5 -20.49 63.43 6.43
C LEU A 5 -21.17 62.13 6.90
N LEU A 6 -20.97 61.03 6.17
CA LEU A 6 -21.36 59.69 6.61
C LEU A 6 -20.55 59.27 7.86
N PRO A 7 -21.17 58.57 8.84
CA PRO A 7 -20.49 58.20 10.07
C PRO A 7 -19.49 57.05 9.84
N VAL A 8 -18.23 57.31 10.19
CA VAL A 8 -17.06 56.41 10.12
C VAL A 8 -17.25 55.06 10.86
N ALA A 9 -18.27 54.96 11.73
CA ALA A 9 -18.56 53.76 12.52
C ALA A 9 -19.05 52.56 11.68
N ALA A 10 -19.78 52.80 10.57
CA ALA A 10 -20.31 51.72 9.73
C ALA A 10 -19.20 50.95 8.98
N SER A 11 -18.09 51.61 8.65
CA SER A 11 -16.98 51.01 7.90
C SER A 11 -16.11 50.06 8.74
N ARG A 12 -16.09 50.21 10.07
CA ARG A 12 -15.30 49.32 10.95
C ARG A 12 -15.99 47.97 11.22
N ALA A 13 -17.32 47.95 11.30
CA ALA A 13 -18.11 46.72 11.48
C ALA A 13 -18.10 45.85 10.21
N LEU A 14 -18.14 46.46 9.03
CA LEU A 14 -18.01 45.76 7.74
C LEU A 14 -16.63 45.13 7.54
N PHE A 15 -15.55 45.79 7.99
CA PHE A 15 -14.19 45.26 7.89
C PHE A 15 -13.93 44.07 8.84
N LEU A 16 -14.46 44.12 10.08
CA LEU A 16 -14.36 42.99 11.01
C LEU A 16 -15.19 41.77 10.55
N GLY A 17 -16.37 41.99 9.96
CA GLY A 17 -17.20 40.91 9.40
C GLY A 17 -16.56 40.22 8.20
N LEU A 18 -15.86 40.99 7.33
CA LEU A 18 -15.15 40.45 6.17
C LEU A 18 -13.90 39.64 6.57
N LEU A 19 -13.19 40.07 7.63
CA LEU A 19 -12.06 39.33 8.21
C LEU A 19 -12.49 38.01 8.89
N PHE A 20 -13.67 37.98 9.52
CA PHE A 20 -14.22 36.76 10.11
C PHE A 20 -14.69 35.75 9.06
N LEU A 21 -15.26 36.21 7.94
CA LEU A 21 -15.62 35.34 6.80
C LEU A 21 -14.37 34.79 6.08
N PHE A 22 -13.28 35.58 6.02
CA PHE A 22 -12.01 35.15 5.43
C PHE A 22 -11.26 34.15 6.31
N ALA A 23 -11.31 34.29 7.65
CA ALA A 23 -10.72 33.34 8.59
C ALA A 23 -11.44 31.98 8.62
N LEU A 24 -12.77 31.94 8.40
CA LEU A 24 -13.51 30.68 8.26
C LEU A 24 -13.23 29.96 6.94
N LEU A 25 -12.89 30.68 5.86
CA LEU A 25 -12.57 30.07 4.56
C LEU A 25 -11.13 29.55 4.47
N LEU A 26 -10.25 29.93 5.39
CA LEU A 26 -8.86 29.45 5.48
C LEU A 26 -8.63 28.36 6.54
N SER A 27 -9.67 28.00 7.30
CA SER A 27 -9.62 26.87 8.23
C SER A 27 -9.85 25.55 7.49
N GLY A 28 -9.08 25.30 6.44
CA GLY A 28 -8.87 23.94 5.95
C GLY A 28 -7.99 23.23 6.97
N ALA A 29 -8.58 22.73 8.05
CA ALA A 29 -7.86 21.90 9.01
C ALA A 29 -7.19 20.77 8.22
N VAL A 30 -5.86 20.78 8.18
CA VAL A 30 -5.09 19.68 7.62
C VAL A 30 -5.44 18.47 8.46
N GLN A 31 -6.19 17.54 7.87
CA GLN A 31 -6.54 16.31 8.54
C GLN A 31 -5.24 15.52 8.73
N ALA A 32 -4.82 15.34 9.98
CA ALA A 32 -3.65 14.55 10.29
C ALA A 32 -3.85 13.11 9.80
N ALA A 33 -2.81 12.52 9.23
CA ALA A 33 -2.88 11.17 8.68
C ALA A 33 -3.16 10.14 9.79
N GLY A 34 -4.26 9.39 9.61
CA GLY A 34 -4.62 8.29 10.49
C GLY A 34 -3.99 6.96 10.05
N ALA A 35 -4.05 5.94 10.91
CA ALA A 35 -3.62 4.59 10.53
C ALA A 35 -4.40 4.08 9.31
N SER A 36 -5.69 4.43 9.18
CA SER A 36 -6.51 4.05 8.03
C SER A 36 -5.95 4.56 6.71
N ASP A 37 -5.41 5.77 6.69
CA ASP A 37 -4.88 6.39 5.47
C ASP A 37 -3.58 5.72 5.03
N LEU A 38 -2.70 5.42 5.99
CA LEU A 38 -1.50 4.62 5.78
C LEU A 38 -1.87 3.20 5.30
N VAL A 39 -2.89 2.59 5.92
CA VAL A 39 -3.41 1.29 5.48
C VAL A 39 -3.86 1.34 4.02
N ALA A 40 -4.68 2.33 3.66
CA ALA A 40 -5.21 2.49 2.31
C ALA A 40 -4.09 2.68 1.26
N VAL A 41 -3.12 3.56 1.52
CA VAL A 41 -2.04 3.81 0.54
C VAL A 41 -1.08 2.63 0.42
N GLY A 42 -0.85 1.86 1.48
CA GLY A 42 -0.14 0.59 1.40
C GLY A 42 -0.91 -0.48 0.62
N GLN A 43 -2.25 -0.52 0.72
CA GLN A 43 -3.08 -1.39 -0.11
C GLN A 43 -2.96 -1.07 -1.60
N LEU A 44 -2.85 0.20 -2.00
CA LEU A 44 -2.60 0.55 -3.40
C LEU A 44 -1.29 -0.08 -3.93
N ARG A 45 -0.20 0.02 -3.16
CA ARG A 45 1.09 -0.60 -3.51
C ARG A 45 0.97 -2.12 -3.60
N LEU A 46 0.40 -2.76 -2.58
CA LEU A 46 0.20 -4.21 -2.56
C LEU A 46 -0.62 -4.68 -3.76
N GLN A 47 -1.82 -4.14 -3.92
CA GLN A 47 -2.74 -4.62 -4.94
C GLN A 47 -2.21 -4.34 -6.35
N SER A 48 -1.47 -3.24 -6.59
CA SER A 48 -0.83 -3.00 -7.89
C SER A 48 0.07 -4.16 -8.33
N GLN A 49 0.89 -4.70 -7.42
CA GLN A 49 1.78 -5.82 -7.72
C GLN A 49 1.01 -7.15 -7.74
N ARG A 50 0.05 -7.32 -6.83
CA ARG A 50 -0.75 -8.55 -6.72
C ARG A 50 -1.63 -8.79 -7.95
N VAL A 51 -2.30 -7.76 -8.49
CA VAL A 51 -3.10 -7.91 -9.71
C VAL A 51 -2.24 -8.32 -10.91
N ALA A 52 -1.03 -7.76 -11.05
CA ALA A 52 -0.11 -8.13 -12.12
C ALA A 52 0.38 -9.59 -11.97
N LYS A 53 0.72 -10.01 -10.75
CA LYS A 53 1.05 -11.41 -10.44
C LYS A 53 -0.10 -12.35 -10.79
N LEU A 54 -1.32 -12.03 -10.40
CA LEU A 54 -2.51 -12.85 -10.62
C LEU A 54 -2.91 -12.94 -12.10
N TYR A 55 -2.77 -11.84 -12.86
CA TYR A 55 -2.94 -11.83 -14.31
C TYR A 55 -1.96 -12.79 -15.00
N LEU A 56 -0.67 -12.69 -14.66
CA LEU A 56 0.38 -13.58 -15.16
C LEU A 56 0.09 -15.04 -14.77
N GLN A 57 -0.26 -15.29 -13.50
CA GLN A 57 -0.59 -16.61 -12.98
C GLN A 57 -1.77 -17.25 -13.74
N ALA A 58 -2.84 -16.49 -13.98
CA ALA A 58 -3.99 -16.94 -14.76
C ALA A 58 -3.61 -17.24 -16.22
N GLY A 59 -2.79 -16.39 -16.83
CA GLY A 59 -2.27 -16.60 -18.19
C GLY A 59 -1.45 -17.88 -18.34
N LEU A 60 -0.61 -18.18 -17.34
CA LEU A 60 0.22 -19.40 -17.27
C LEU A 60 -0.54 -20.67 -16.88
N GLN A 61 -1.87 -20.60 -16.70
CA GLN A 61 -2.70 -21.72 -16.23
C GLN A 61 -2.28 -22.30 -14.87
N ILE A 62 -1.68 -21.49 -14.00
CA ILE A 62 -1.30 -21.90 -12.64
C ILE A 62 -2.46 -21.58 -11.69
N GLN A 63 -3.26 -22.58 -11.33
CA GLN A 63 -4.46 -22.37 -10.49
C GLN A 63 -5.37 -21.27 -11.06
N ALA A 64 -5.63 -21.30 -12.37
CA ALA A 64 -6.19 -20.18 -13.13
C ALA A 64 -7.52 -19.64 -12.57
N ASP A 65 -8.44 -20.51 -12.15
CA ASP A 65 -9.74 -20.09 -11.63
C ASP A 65 -9.59 -19.38 -10.27
N SER A 66 -8.74 -19.92 -9.40
CA SER A 66 -8.37 -19.25 -8.14
C SER A 66 -7.73 -17.89 -8.42
N ALA A 67 -6.79 -17.82 -9.38
CA ALA A 67 -6.12 -16.59 -9.76
C ALA A 67 -7.10 -15.52 -10.27
N ARG A 68 -8.06 -15.90 -11.12
CA ARG A 68 -9.10 -14.99 -11.63
C ARG A 68 -10.01 -14.47 -10.52
N ASN A 69 -10.42 -15.35 -9.60
CA ASN A 69 -11.25 -14.95 -8.45
C ASN A 69 -10.49 -13.99 -7.52
N GLN A 70 -9.23 -14.28 -7.25
CA GLN A 70 -8.37 -13.39 -6.45
C GLN A 70 -8.10 -12.06 -7.16
N LEU A 71 -7.98 -12.06 -8.49
CA LEU A 71 -7.76 -10.84 -9.29
C LEU A 71 -8.94 -9.88 -9.17
N GLN A 72 -10.18 -10.39 -9.20
CA GLN A 72 -11.38 -9.60 -8.97
C GLN A 72 -11.39 -8.99 -7.55
N LYS A 73 -11.05 -9.79 -6.53
CA LYS A 73 -10.96 -9.31 -5.14
C LYS A 73 -9.90 -8.21 -4.98
N ALA A 74 -8.70 -8.42 -5.54
CA ALA A 74 -7.60 -7.46 -5.51
C ALA A 74 -7.96 -6.13 -6.21
N THR A 75 -8.68 -6.22 -7.33
CA THR A 75 -9.22 -5.05 -8.06
C THR A 75 -10.18 -4.26 -7.17
N GLN A 76 -11.11 -4.94 -6.50
CA GLN A 76 -12.06 -4.31 -5.59
C GLN A 76 -11.37 -3.66 -4.39
N GLN A 77 -10.38 -4.34 -3.80
CA GLN A 77 -9.59 -3.82 -2.67
C GLN A 77 -8.84 -2.53 -3.05
N LEU A 78 -8.29 -2.48 -4.27
CA LEU A 78 -7.62 -1.29 -4.80
C LEU A 78 -8.61 -0.14 -5.00
N GLU A 79 -9.80 -0.40 -5.56
CA GLU A 79 -10.85 0.60 -5.73
C GLU A 79 -11.35 1.16 -4.39
N THR A 80 -11.52 0.30 -3.38
CA THR A 80 -11.85 0.72 -2.01
C THR A 80 -10.76 1.62 -1.44
N ALA A 81 -9.49 1.24 -1.54
CA ALA A 81 -8.38 2.06 -1.05
C ALA A 81 -8.29 3.44 -1.75
N LEU A 82 -8.56 3.51 -3.06
CA LEU A 82 -8.65 4.79 -3.77
C LEU A 82 -9.80 5.67 -3.26
N ALA A 83 -10.94 5.07 -2.92
CA ALA A 83 -12.09 5.78 -2.37
C ALA A 83 -11.80 6.33 -0.96
N GLU A 84 -11.14 5.54 -0.11
CA GLU A 84 -10.68 5.96 1.22
C GLU A 84 -9.72 7.15 1.14
N LEU A 85 -8.87 7.20 0.12
CA LEU A 85 -7.90 8.29 -0.10
C LEU A 85 -8.49 9.49 -0.85
N ALA A 86 -9.76 9.47 -1.27
CA ALA A 86 -10.39 10.57 -1.98
C ALA A 86 -10.30 11.95 -1.28
N PRO A 87 -10.34 12.08 0.06
CA PRO A 87 -10.18 13.36 0.73
C PRO A 87 -8.87 14.09 0.41
N TYR A 88 -7.78 13.34 0.13
CA TYR A 88 -6.47 13.90 -0.23
C TYR A 88 -6.46 14.62 -1.59
N SER A 89 -7.52 14.48 -2.40
CA SER A 89 -7.70 15.26 -3.64
C SER A 89 -7.82 16.77 -3.41
N ARG A 90 -8.18 17.20 -2.19
CA ARG A 90 -8.32 18.61 -1.83
C ARG A 90 -7.02 19.22 -1.26
N GLN A 91 -6.00 18.39 -1.02
CA GLN A 91 -4.72 18.83 -0.49
C GLN A 91 -3.73 19.11 -1.63
N SER A 92 -3.36 20.38 -1.84
CA SER A 92 -2.54 20.82 -2.98
C SER A 92 -1.25 20.01 -3.18
N ARG A 93 -0.61 19.58 -2.08
CA ARG A 93 0.63 18.80 -2.10
C ARG A 93 0.43 17.35 -2.57
N MET A 94 -0.71 16.74 -2.28
CA MET A 94 -0.97 15.31 -2.54
C MET A 94 -1.85 15.07 -3.76
N ALA A 95 -2.72 16.03 -4.09
CA ALA A 95 -3.67 15.93 -5.18
C ALA A 95 -3.02 15.50 -6.52
N PRO A 96 -1.87 16.03 -6.96
CA PRO A 96 -1.23 15.58 -8.21
C PRO A 96 -0.81 14.11 -8.18
N THR A 97 -0.28 13.64 -7.04
CA THR A 97 0.17 12.25 -6.88
C THR A 97 -1.02 11.29 -6.82
N LEU A 98 -2.09 11.67 -6.12
CA LEU A 98 -3.33 10.90 -6.09
C LEU A 98 -3.98 10.82 -7.49
N GLN A 99 -4.02 11.93 -8.23
CA GLN A 99 -4.56 11.95 -9.59
C GLN A 99 -3.75 11.04 -10.53
N ARG A 100 -2.41 11.06 -10.43
CA ARG A 100 -1.55 10.14 -11.20
C ARG A 100 -1.84 8.68 -10.84
N THR A 101 -2.00 8.39 -9.56
CA THR A 101 -2.35 7.04 -9.05
C THR A 101 -3.70 6.58 -9.62
N GLN A 102 -4.72 7.44 -9.61
CA GLN A 102 -6.04 7.13 -10.19
C GLN A 102 -5.97 6.90 -11.70
N ALA A 103 -5.20 7.72 -12.44
CA ALA A 103 -5.02 7.56 -13.88
C ALA A 103 -4.33 6.23 -14.23
N LEU A 104 -3.28 5.88 -13.48
CA LEU A 104 -2.58 4.60 -13.61
C LEU A 104 -3.50 3.41 -13.29
N TRP A 105 -4.37 3.55 -12.30
CA TRP A 105 -5.37 2.52 -12.03
C TRP A 105 -6.34 2.31 -13.20
N VAL A 106 -6.85 3.39 -13.80
CA VAL A 106 -7.73 3.30 -14.97
C VAL A 106 -7.03 2.57 -16.12
N GLU A 107 -5.77 2.89 -16.37
CA GLU A 107 -4.97 2.22 -17.40
C GLU A 107 -4.75 0.74 -17.08
N LEU A 108 -4.35 0.42 -15.85
CA LEU A 108 -4.11 -0.95 -15.42
C LEU A 108 -5.37 -1.80 -15.54
N ARG A 109 -6.51 -1.28 -15.06
CA ARG A 109 -7.80 -1.95 -15.17
C ARG A 109 -8.21 -2.22 -16.61
N GLN A 110 -7.87 -1.32 -17.53
CA GLN A 110 -8.11 -1.56 -18.95
C GLN A 110 -7.18 -2.64 -19.52
N ALA A 111 -5.89 -2.64 -19.14
CA ALA A 111 -4.94 -3.66 -19.57
C ALA A 111 -5.30 -5.07 -19.05
N LEU A 112 -5.80 -5.16 -17.82
CA LEU A 112 -6.22 -6.43 -17.20
C LEU A 112 -7.39 -7.12 -17.90
N LYS A 113 -8.19 -6.39 -18.71
CA LYS A 113 -9.29 -6.97 -19.51
C LYS A 113 -8.78 -7.72 -20.75
N SER A 114 -7.56 -7.43 -21.20
CA SER A 114 -7.01 -8.06 -22.40
C SER A 114 -6.65 -9.52 -22.13
N PRO A 115 -6.96 -10.45 -23.06
CA PRO A 115 -6.48 -11.82 -22.97
C PRO A 115 -4.96 -11.90 -22.80
N TYR A 116 -4.49 -12.94 -22.12
CA TYR A 116 -3.06 -13.14 -21.88
C TYR A 116 -2.30 -13.28 -23.20
N THR A 117 -1.41 -12.33 -23.44
CA THR A 117 -0.43 -12.31 -24.55
C THR A 117 0.84 -11.62 -24.05
N THR A 118 1.97 -11.82 -24.71
CA THR A 118 3.23 -11.14 -24.33
C THR A 118 3.08 -9.61 -24.31
N PRO A 119 2.48 -8.95 -25.32
CA PRO A 119 2.30 -7.49 -25.27
C PRO A 119 1.36 -7.02 -24.15
N ALA A 120 0.26 -7.76 -23.91
CA ALA A 120 -0.66 -7.41 -22.83
C ALA A 120 0.00 -7.56 -21.46
N LEU A 121 0.78 -8.64 -21.25
CA LEU A 121 1.57 -8.85 -20.04
C LEU A 121 2.55 -7.70 -19.83
N GLN A 122 3.34 -7.33 -20.84
CA GLN A 122 4.30 -6.22 -20.73
C GLN A 122 3.63 -4.91 -20.31
N ARG A 123 2.45 -4.62 -20.86
CA ARG A 123 1.67 -3.44 -20.44
C ARG A 123 1.20 -3.55 -18.99
N VAL A 124 0.64 -4.69 -18.59
CA VAL A 124 0.20 -4.92 -17.19
C VAL A 124 1.37 -4.74 -16.22
N LEU A 125 2.54 -5.31 -16.54
CA LEU A 125 3.74 -5.19 -15.70
C LEU A 125 4.18 -3.73 -15.58
N ALA A 126 4.36 -3.01 -16.69
CA ALA A 126 4.80 -1.62 -16.69
C ALA A 126 3.87 -0.70 -15.89
N VAL A 127 2.56 -0.76 -16.16
CA VAL A 127 1.58 0.11 -15.49
C VAL A 127 1.44 -0.26 -14.01
N SER A 128 1.57 -1.54 -13.65
CA SER A 128 1.57 -1.97 -12.24
C SER A 128 2.77 -1.44 -11.44
N ASP A 129 3.94 -1.35 -12.08
CA ASP A 129 5.15 -0.82 -11.45
C ASP A 129 5.08 0.70 -11.32
N ASP A 130 4.58 1.41 -12.33
CA ASP A 130 4.28 2.84 -12.23
C ASP A 130 3.28 3.14 -11.12
N LEU A 131 2.21 2.33 -10.99
CA LEU A 131 1.20 2.48 -9.94
C LEU A 131 1.79 2.24 -8.55
N MET A 132 2.64 1.23 -8.40
CA MET A 132 3.38 0.97 -7.16
C MET A 132 4.24 2.18 -6.78
N LEU A 133 5.00 2.75 -7.72
CA LEU A 133 5.87 3.90 -7.48
C LEU A 133 5.07 5.16 -7.11
N ALA A 134 3.99 5.45 -7.85
CA ALA A 134 3.11 6.58 -7.55
C ALA A 134 2.46 6.44 -6.16
N SER A 135 2.00 5.24 -5.82
CA SER A 135 1.44 4.92 -4.50
C SER A 135 2.50 5.03 -3.39
N GLY A 136 3.75 4.62 -3.65
CA GLY A 136 4.86 4.81 -2.71
C GLY A 136 5.17 6.28 -2.44
N LYS A 137 5.16 7.12 -3.48
CA LYS A 137 5.29 8.57 -3.31
C LYS A 137 4.14 9.15 -2.49
N LEU A 138 2.91 8.70 -2.74
CA LEU A 138 1.74 9.12 -1.95
C LEU A 138 1.89 8.68 -0.48
N SER A 139 2.41 7.47 -0.23
CA SER A 139 2.66 6.95 1.12
C SER A 139 3.59 7.87 1.90
N LEU A 140 4.71 8.27 1.30
CA LEU A 140 5.67 9.19 1.93
C LEU A 140 5.01 10.52 2.29
N LEU A 141 4.20 11.10 1.39
CA LEU A 141 3.52 12.36 1.65
C LEU A 141 2.52 12.24 2.82
N ILE A 142 1.81 11.11 2.94
CA ILE A 142 0.86 10.85 4.03
C ILE A 142 1.61 10.60 5.33
N GLU A 143 2.69 9.80 5.30
CA GLU A 143 3.52 9.50 6.46
C GLU A 143 4.18 10.76 7.05
N GLU A 144 4.55 11.75 6.23
CA GLU A 144 5.06 13.04 6.72
C GLU A 144 4.05 13.82 7.59
N GLN A 145 2.76 13.48 7.53
CA GLN A 145 1.71 14.05 8.40
C GLN A 145 1.46 13.19 9.65
N SER A 146 2.16 12.07 9.80
CA SER A 146 2.05 11.17 10.96
C SER A 146 3.06 11.54 12.05
N GLU A 147 2.65 11.38 13.31
CA GLU A 147 3.53 11.59 14.47
C GLU A 147 4.07 10.26 15.00
N GLY A 148 5.37 10.24 15.33
CA GLY A 148 6.02 9.11 15.99
C GLY A 148 6.44 7.95 15.05
N ASN A 149 7.03 6.92 15.65
CA ASN A 149 7.65 5.80 14.90
C ASN A 149 6.62 4.76 14.41
N MET A 150 5.41 4.76 14.94
CA MET A 150 4.40 3.74 14.63
C MET A 150 3.89 3.81 13.19
N GLY A 151 3.76 5.02 12.62
CA GLY A 151 3.37 5.20 11.21
C GLY A 151 4.40 4.60 10.26
N ARG A 152 5.69 4.81 10.55
CA ARG A 152 6.82 4.22 9.82
C ARG A 152 6.83 2.69 9.90
N LEU A 153 6.60 2.12 11.08
CA LEU A 153 6.54 0.66 11.26
C LEU A 153 5.36 0.05 10.49
N LEU A 154 4.23 0.75 10.45
CA LEU A 154 3.08 0.37 9.61
C LEU A 154 3.42 0.42 8.11
N ASP A 155 4.03 1.51 7.60
CA ASP A 155 4.47 1.58 6.19
C ASP A 155 5.42 0.42 5.86
N LEU A 156 6.39 0.17 6.75
CA LEU A 156 7.40 -0.87 6.59
C LEU A 156 6.75 -2.26 6.52
N SER A 157 5.77 -2.56 7.38
CA SER A 157 5.05 -3.84 7.35
C SER A 157 4.23 -4.02 6.07
N GLN A 158 3.59 -2.95 5.59
CA GLN A 158 2.82 -3.00 4.35
C GLN A 158 3.72 -3.16 3.11
N ARG A 159 4.92 -2.58 3.12
CA ARG A 159 5.91 -2.78 2.06
C ARG A 159 6.31 -4.26 1.92
N GLN A 160 6.34 -5.01 3.01
CA GLN A 160 6.64 -6.46 2.97
C GLN A 160 5.61 -7.23 2.14
N ASN A 161 4.32 -6.92 2.29
CA ASN A 161 3.28 -7.55 1.48
C ASN A 161 3.52 -7.35 -0.02
N MET A 162 3.79 -6.10 -0.40
CA MET A 162 4.08 -5.75 -1.79
C MET A 162 5.31 -6.51 -2.32
N LEU A 163 6.40 -6.54 -1.55
CA LEU A 163 7.64 -7.22 -1.93
C LEU A 163 7.42 -8.73 -2.13
N ALA A 164 6.62 -9.38 -1.28
CA ALA A 164 6.28 -10.79 -1.45
C ALA A 164 5.54 -11.05 -2.77
N GLN A 165 4.57 -10.21 -3.13
CA GLN A 165 3.86 -10.31 -4.41
C GLN A 165 4.78 -10.02 -5.60
N ARG A 166 5.67 -9.03 -5.49
CA ARG A 166 6.67 -8.70 -6.51
C ARG A 166 7.64 -9.86 -6.74
N LEU A 167 8.14 -10.50 -5.67
CA LEU A 167 9.00 -11.68 -5.76
C LEU A 167 8.31 -12.85 -6.49
N ALA A 168 7.05 -13.13 -6.14
CA ALA A 168 6.27 -14.16 -6.82
C ALA A 168 6.08 -13.83 -8.31
N ARG A 169 5.80 -12.57 -8.65
CA ARG A 169 5.67 -12.10 -10.04
C ARG A 169 6.97 -12.30 -10.81
N LEU A 170 8.12 -11.88 -10.25
CA LEU A 170 9.44 -12.04 -10.85
C LEU A 170 9.81 -13.52 -11.06
N TYR A 171 9.47 -14.38 -10.11
CA TYR A 171 9.61 -15.83 -10.28
C TYR A 171 8.77 -16.34 -11.46
N LEU A 172 7.48 -15.98 -11.52
CA LEU A 172 6.58 -16.41 -12.58
C LEU A 172 6.99 -15.87 -13.96
N MET A 173 7.61 -14.69 -14.04
CA MET A 173 8.22 -14.18 -15.27
C MET A 173 9.35 -15.10 -15.74
N GLY A 174 10.22 -15.53 -14.81
CA GLY A 174 11.27 -16.51 -15.10
C GLY A 174 10.71 -17.87 -15.51
N TYR A 175 9.60 -18.29 -14.88
CA TYR A 175 8.86 -19.47 -15.28
C TYR A 175 8.35 -19.36 -16.73
N ALA A 176 7.80 -18.20 -17.10
CA ALA A 176 7.31 -17.86 -18.44
C ALA A 176 8.41 -17.67 -19.51
N GLY A 177 9.68 -17.77 -19.12
CA GLY A 177 10.81 -17.75 -20.05
C GLY A 177 11.65 -16.48 -20.03
N ASP A 178 11.32 -15.47 -19.21
CA ASP A 178 12.17 -14.28 -19.05
C ASP A 178 13.46 -14.65 -18.31
N ARG A 179 14.59 -14.67 -19.04
CA ARG A 179 15.91 -14.96 -18.48
C ARG A 179 16.78 -13.71 -18.28
N SER A 180 16.21 -12.51 -18.43
CA SER A 180 16.94 -11.25 -18.31
C SER A 180 17.70 -11.14 -16.98
N GLN A 181 18.88 -10.50 -17.04
CA GLN A 181 19.67 -10.20 -15.85
C GLN A 181 18.94 -9.21 -14.94
N GLY A 182 18.26 -8.21 -15.51
CA GLY A 182 17.47 -7.23 -14.76
C GLY A 182 16.45 -7.87 -13.82
N ARG A 183 15.67 -8.85 -14.30
CA ARG A 183 14.72 -9.61 -13.47
C ARG A 183 15.41 -10.32 -12.30
N GLN A 184 16.59 -10.89 -12.51
CA GLN A 184 17.34 -11.59 -11.46
C GLN A 184 17.82 -10.61 -10.39
N VAL A 185 18.39 -9.49 -10.80
CA VAL A 185 18.83 -8.40 -9.91
C VAL A 185 17.65 -7.88 -9.09
N ASP A 186 16.52 -7.61 -9.73
CA ASP A 186 15.28 -7.17 -9.08
C ASP A 186 14.77 -8.17 -8.04
N ALA A 187 14.82 -9.48 -8.36
CA ALA A 187 14.38 -10.53 -7.44
C ALA A 187 15.30 -10.62 -6.22
N GLU A 188 16.61 -10.58 -6.42
CA GLU A 188 17.56 -10.58 -5.32
C GLU A 188 17.45 -9.33 -4.45
N GLN A 189 17.25 -8.16 -5.07
CA GLN A 189 17.05 -6.91 -4.35
C GLN A 189 15.77 -6.97 -3.51
N ALA A 190 14.64 -7.37 -4.09
CA ALA A 190 13.38 -7.48 -3.35
C ALA A 190 13.49 -8.48 -2.18
N ARG A 191 14.23 -9.58 -2.37
CA ARG A 191 14.48 -10.58 -1.32
C ARG A 191 15.35 -10.02 -0.20
N ARG A 192 16.39 -9.24 -0.52
CA ARG A 192 17.23 -8.55 0.49
C ARG A 192 16.42 -7.51 1.26
N GLU A 193 15.69 -6.66 0.56
CA GLU A 193 14.82 -5.63 1.16
C GLU A 193 13.79 -6.25 2.11
N PHE A 194 13.18 -7.38 1.72
CA PHE A 194 12.26 -8.12 2.58
C PHE A 194 12.94 -8.60 3.87
N ASN A 195 14.07 -9.30 3.77
CA ASN A 195 14.77 -9.81 4.95
C ASN A 195 15.22 -8.69 5.90
N THR A 196 15.78 -7.61 5.36
CA THR A 196 16.22 -6.45 6.16
C THR A 196 15.04 -5.84 6.92
N ALA A 197 13.95 -5.56 6.23
CA ALA A 197 12.77 -4.95 6.83
C ALA A 197 12.08 -5.87 7.85
N LEU A 198 12.02 -7.19 7.61
CA LEU A 198 11.50 -8.13 8.60
C LEU A 198 12.36 -8.17 9.87
N GLY A 199 13.68 -8.02 9.74
CA GLY A 199 14.60 -7.85 10.85
C GLY A 199 14.34 -6.56 11.64
N GLU A 200 14.19 -5.44 10.93
CA GLU A 200 13.86 -4.14 11.53
C GLU A 200 12.53 -4.17 12.28
N LEU A 201 11.47 -4.69 11.66
CA LEU A 201 10.15 -4.83 12.27
C LEU A 201 10.22 -5.64 13.55
N ALA A 202 10.93 -6.77 13.55
CA ALA A 202 11.03 -7.61 14.73
C ALA A 202 11.89 -7.00 15.85
N GLY A 203 12.86 -6.16 15.51
CA GLY A 203 13.70 -5.43 16.47
C GLY A 203 13.06 -4.18 17.05
N ALA A 204 11.88 -3.76 16.55
CA ALA A 204 11.23 -2.53 16.99
C ALA A 204 10.76 -2.62 18.46
N ARG A 205 11.14 -1.61 19.25
CA ARG A 205 10.79 -1.51 20.68
C ARG A 205 9.30 -1.28 20.91
N GLU A 206 8.61 -0.71 19.92
CA GLU A 206 7.19 -0.40 19.95
C GLU A 206 6.31 -1.67 19.80
N ASN A 207 6.92 -2.83 19.51
CA ASN A 207 6.18 -4.07 19.32
C ASN A 207 5.43 -4.50 20.58
N THR A 208 4.11 -4.67 20.43
CA THR A 208 3.26 -5.33 21.41
C THR A 208 3.45 -6.85 21.37
N ALA A 209 2.90 -7.58 22.34
CA ALA A 209 2.90 -9.05 22.30
C ALA A 209 2.18 -9.60 21.05
N ALA A 210 1.09 -8.95 20.64
CA ALA A 210 0.34 -9.34 19.44
C ALA A 210 1.15 -9.12 18.15
N VAL A 211 1.85 -7.98 18.03
CA VAL A 211 2.76 -7.71 16.91
C VAL A 211 3.89 -8.73 16.85
N ARG A 212 4.52 -9.05 17.99
CA ARG A 212 5.59 -10.08 18.05
C ARG A 212 5.09 -11.43 17.55
N ASN A 213 3.93 -11.89 18.02
CA ASN A 213 3.36 -13.16 17.59
C ASN A 213 3.05 -13.19 16.07
N ALA A 214 2.50 -12.09 15.54
CA ALA A 214 2.23 -11.98 14.10
C ALA A 214 3.53 -11.99 13.26
N LEU A 215 4.59 -11.33 13.74
CA LEU A 215 5.90 -11.32 13.09
C LEU A 215 6.59 -12.69 13.11
N GLU A 216 6.45 -13.46 14.18
CA GLU A 216 6.97 -14.85 14.22
C GLU A 216 6.27 -15.75 13.21
N LEU A 217 4.94 -15.60 13.07
CA LEU A 217 4.21 -16.29 12.02
C LEU A 217 4.67 -15.83 10.62
N ALA A 218 4.90 -14.53 10.41
CA ALA A 218 5.39 -13.98 9.16
C ALA A 218 6.78 -14.54 8.80
N ARG A 219 7.70 -14.65 9.77
CA ARG A 219 9.01 -15.30 9.61
C ARG A 219 8.88 -16.76 9.18
N THR A 220 7.96 -17.49 9.78
CA THR A 220 7.69 -18.88 9.42
C THR A 220 7.16 -18.99 7.99
N GLN A 221 6.19 -18.15 7.60
CA GLN A 221 5.67 -18.13 6.22
C GLN A 221 6.73 -17.67 5.21
N TRP A 222 7.60 -16.74 5.59
CA TRP A 222 8.73 -16.32 4.79
C TRP A 222 9.68 -17.48 4.48
N LEU A 223 10.02 -18.32 5.47
CA LEU A 223 10.86 -19.49 5.23
C LEU A 223 10.27 -20.42 4.15
N PHE A 224 8.96 -20.69 4.21
CA PHE A 224 8.30 -21.53 3.21
C PHE A 224 8.25 -20.88 1.83
N PHE A 225 7.95 -19.58 1.76
CA PHE A 225 7.93 -18.85 0.50
C PHE A 225 9.32 -18.76 -0.12
N ASP A 226 10.33 -18.49 0.69
CA ASP A 226 11.73 -18.40 0.28
C ASP A 226 12.26 -19.72 -0.28
N GLN A 227 11.97 -20.83 0.41
CA GLN A 227 12.28 -22.18 -0.08
C GLN A 227 11.58 -22.50 -1.40
N ALA A 228 10.34 -22.04 -1.59
CA ALA A 228 9.62 -22.20 -2.85
C ALA A 228 10.28 -21.40 -3.99
N LEU A 229 10.75 -20.18 -3.71
CA LEU A 229 11.43 -19.33 -4.70
C LEU A 229 12.75 -19.95 -5.21
N VAL A 230 13.53 -20.59 -4.34
CA VAL A 230 14.81 -21.23 -4.71
C VAL A 230 14.65 -22.68 -5.21
N GLY A 231 13.43 -23.22 -5.22
CA GLY A 231 13.15 -24.61 -5.60
C GLY A 231 13.59 -25.65 -4.55
N GLY A 232 13.93 -25.22 -3.33
CA GLY A 232 14.46 -26.07 -2.25
C GLY A 232 13.39 -26.78 -1.42
N GLY A 233 12.11 -26.43 -1.59
CA GLY A 233 10.99 -27.04 -0.83
C GLY A 233 10.46 -28.35 -1.41
N SER A 234 11.13 -28.97 -2.37
CA SER A 234 10.58 -30.12 -3.10
C SER A 234 11.68 -31.13 -3.40
N GLY A 235 11.56 -32.34 -2.84
CA GLY A 235 12.51 -33.43 -3.06
C GLY A 235 12.76 -33.69 -4.54
N ALA A 236 13.90 -34.34 -4.83
CA ALA A 236 14.27 -34.77 -6.18
C ALA A 236 13.06 -35.42 -6.88
N GLY A 237 12.54 -34.79 -7.94
CA GLY A 237 11.39 -35.27 -8.71
C GLY A 237 10.17 -34.34 -8.80
N THR A 238 10.18 -33.14 -8.22
CA THR A 238 9.04 -32.21 -8.34
C THR A 238 9.07 -31.44 -9.66
N ASP A 239 7.99 -31.52 -10.43
CA ASP A 239 7.90 -30.82 -11.72
C ASP A 239 7.84 -29.29 -11.58
N ARG A 240 8.25 -28.60 -12.65
CA ARG A 240 8.35 -27.13 -12.71
C ARG A 240 7.01 -26.45 -12.42
N GLN A 241 5.89 -27.06 -12.82
CA GLN A 241 4.55 -26.52 -12.63
C GLN A 241 4.13 -26.56 -11.15
N SER A 242 4.47 -27.63 -10.44
CA SER A 242 4.25 -27.78 -9.01
C SER A 242 5.06 -26.76 -8.21
N GLN A 243 6.31 -26.50 -8.60
CA GLN A 243 7.11 -25.44 -7.98
C GLN A 243 6.47 -24.05 -8.17
N ALA A 244 6.03 -23.73 -9.39
CA ALA A 244 5.34 -22.46 -9.66
C ALA A 244 4.00 -22.34 -8.91
N ARG A 245 3.28 -23.45 -8.73
CA ARG A 245 2.09 -23.52 -7.87
C ARG A 245 2.44 -23.24 -6.41
N ASN A 246 3.53 -23.83 -5.90
CA ASN A 246 3.98 -23.60 -4.52
C ASN A 246 4.33 -22.14 -4.29
N VAL A 247 5.07 -21.50 -5.20
CA VAL A 247 5.36 -20.05 -5.15
C VAL A 247 4.07 -19.24 -5.14
N ALA A 248 3.13 -19.53 -6.04
CA ALA A 248 1.85 -18.83 -6.11
C ALA A 248 1.01 -18.95 -4.84
N THR A 249 0.96 -20.13 -4.21
CA THR A 249 0.18 -20.36 -2.99
C THR A 249 0.86 -19.80 -1.74
N THR A 250 2.18 -20.00 -1.61
CA THR A 250 2.94 -19.47 -0.46
C THR A 250 3.01 -17.94 -0.48
N SER A 251 3.02 -17.31 -1.66
CA SER A 251 2.95 -15.84 -1.77
C SER A 251 1.62 -15.27 -1.26
N GLU A 252 0.49 -15.98 -1.45
CA GLU A 252 -0.80 -15.55 -0.89
C GLU A 252 -0.84 -15.75 0.63
N ARG A 253 -0.35 -16.89 1.13
CA ARG A 253 -0.31 -17.17 2.59
C ARG A 253 0.53 -16.17 3.36
N ILE A 254 1.71 -15.81 2.86
CA ILE A 254 2.55 -14.82 3.51
C ILE A 254 1.91 -13.43 3.47
N ALA A 255 1.18 -13.09 2.40
CA ALA A 255 0.45 -11.83 2.34
C ALA A 255 -0.67 -11.75 3.37
N GLU A 256 -1.47 -12.81 3.54
CA GLU A 256 -2.50 -12.86 4.60
C GLU A 256 -1.90 -12.62 5.99
N VAL A 257 -0.73 -13.20 6.28
CA VAL A 257 -0.03 -13.03 7.56
C VAL A 257 0.58 -11.62 7.70
N LEU A 258 1.14 -11.05 6.65
CA LEU A 258 1.71 -9.70 6.69
C LEU A 258 0.61 -8.61 6.73
N GLU A 259 -0.56 -8.86 6.14
CA GLU A 259 -1.76 -8.05 6.36
C GLU A 259 -2.17 -8.06 7.83
N GLU A 260 -2.10 -9.22 8.50
CA GLU A 260 -2.31 -9.30 9.94
C GLU A 260 -1.30 -8.47 10.75
N VAL A 261 -0.01 -8.56 10.42
CA VAL A 261 1.03 -7.71 11.03
C VAL A 261 0.68 -6.22 10.87
N SER A 262 0.29 -5.82 9.67
CA SER A 262 -0.08 -4.44 9.37
C SER A 262 -1.32 -4.00 10.16
N ARG A 263 -2.31 -4.90 10.32
CA ARG A 263 -3.48 -4.65 11.16
C ARG A 263 -3.11 -4.44 12.62
N GLN A 264 -2.18 -5.23 13.16
CA GLN A 264 -1.70 -5.09 14.54
C GLN A 264 -0.97 -3.76 14.75
N TYR A 265 -0.13 -3.33 13.80
CA TYR A 265 0.50 -2.01 13.86
C TYR A 265 -0.51 -0.88 13.76
N ALA A 266 -1.52 -0.98 12.88
CA ALA A 266 -2.58 0.02 12.77
C ALA A 266 -3.39 0.17 14.07
N GLN A 267 -3.71 -0.94 14.74
CA GLN A 267 -4.38 -0.92 16.04
C GLN A 267 -3.52 -0.25 17.12
N ALA A 268 -2.24 -0.60 17.19
CA ALA A 268 -1.30 0.00 18.13
C ALA A 268 -1.06 1.50 17.84
N TYR A 269 -1.02 1.92 16.57
CA TYR A 269 -0.94 3.33 16.17
C TYR A 269 -2.15 4.12 16.70
N ASN A 270 -3.36 3.63 16.46
CA ASN A 270 -4.59 4.27 16.95
C ASN A 270 -4.62 4.37 18.48
N SER A 271 -4.19 3.33 19.19
CA SER A 271 -4.13 3.35 20.66
C SER A 271 -3.16 4.40 21.20
N THR A 272 -2.06 4.65 20.49
CA THR A 272 -1.06 5.66 20.86
C THR A 272 -1.60 7.08 20.65
N GLN A 273 -2.30 7.32 19.52
CA GLN A 273 -2.90 8.64 19.26
C GLN A 273 -3.99 9.00 20.28
N VAL A 274 -4.83 8.04 20.69
CA VAL A 274 -5.85 8.26 21.72
C VAL A 274 -5.22 8.64 23.07
N ALA A 275 -4.08 8.05 23.43
CA ALA A 275 -3.39 8.34 24.69
C ALA A 275 -2.74 9.74 24.73
N VAL A 276 -2.41 10.33 23.57
CA VAL A 276 -1.75 11.64 23.45
C VAL A 276 -2.76 12.80 23.37
N ALA A 277 -4.03 12.53 23.03
CA ALA A 277 -5.05 13.59 22.94
C ALA A 277 -5.29 14.26 24.32
N PRO A 278 -5.19 15.61 24.42
CA PRO A 278 -5.38 16.32 25.68
C PRO A 278 -6.87 16.30 26.04
N GLY A 279 -7.28 15.37 26.90
CA GLY A 279 -8.68 15.27 27.33
C GLY A 279 -9.15 13.87 27.76
N GLY A 280 -8.28 12.86 27.79
CA GLY A 280 -8.61 11.55 28.35
C GLY A 280 -9.01 11.66 29.84
N ALA A 281 -10.29 11.88 30.10
CA ALA A 281 -10.87 11.89 31.43
C ALA A 281 -10.55 10.56 32.11
N ARG A 282 -9.68 10.60 33.13
CA ARG A 282 -9.56 9.54 34.12
C ARG A 282 -10.92 9.42 34.79
N ARG A 283 -11.73 8.46 34.36
CA ARG A 283 -12.83 7.96 35.17
C ARG A 283 -12.21 7.08 36.24
N ASN A 284 -12.20 7.62 37.46
CA ASN A 284 -11.95 6.88 38.69
C ASN A 284 -12.95 5.73 38.85
#